data_AF-A0A6P8XZH1-F1
#
_entry.id   AF-A0A6P8XZH1-F1
#
_cell.length_a   1.000
_cell.length_b   1.000
_cell.length_c   1.000
_cell.angle_alpha   90.00
_cell.angle_beta   90.00
_cell.angle_gamma   90.00
#
_symmetry.space_group_name_H-M   'P 1'
#
loop_
_entity.id
_entity.type
_entity.pdbx_description
1 polymer ?
#
loop_
_entity_poly.entity_id
_entity_poly.type
_entity_poly.pdbx_seq_one_letter_code
_entity_poly.pdbx_strand_id
1 'polypeptide(L)'
;MIREAGSSSMPPNPKSVQLIPVPEPIGFDECGIYNIQKSDNCSIALSLEKLGIHKRYSPAHPSYITLEARLESFESWPSALKLRPQELADAGFFYTGLGDKTICFQCGGGLKDWAETDEPWREHALYFSNCGYLLQTKGREFVAEVLGKRPATLTPEEIKALAIPKDFSNVVKQCPQSASSSTSEEVSSLEANCSSVEENESSLTTPSIAVPSKSSVTKQVDDARACKICLTEEIGVVFLPCGHLVSCVRCAASLTTCAVCREPVVATVRAYLS
;
A
#
# COMPACT_ATOMS: atom_id res chain seq x y z
N MET A 1 7.53 66.78 -4.67
CA MET A 1 8.13 67.04 -3.34
C MET A 1 8.66 65.71 -2.82
N ILE A 2 9.98 65.57 -2.86
CA ILE A 2 10.74 64.39 -2.44
C ILE A 2 10.79 64.38 -0.91
N ARG A 3 10.59 63.22 -0.26
CA ARG A 3 10.86 63.02 1.16
C ARG A 3 11.80 61.83 1.34
N GLU A 4 12.84 62.11 2.10
CA GLU A 4 14.11 61.41 2.25
C GLU A 4 14.03 60.09 3.02
N ALA A 5 15.03 59.24 2.78
CA ALA A 5 15.25 57.94 3.38
C ALA A 5 15.76 58.04 4.83
N GLY A 6 15.12 57.28 5.73
CA GLY A 6 15.59 57.06 7.10
C GLY A 6 16.60 55.92 7.15
N SER A 7 17.82 56.24 7.60
CA SER A 7 18.90 55.31 7.95
C SER A 7 18.48 54.44 9.14
N SER A 8 18.47 53.11 8.96
CA SER A 8 18.29 52.15 10.05
C SER A 8 19.63 51.46 10.32
N SER A 9 20.15 51.67 11.53
CA SER A 9 21.39 51.11 12.06
C SER A 9 21.24 49.60 12.32
N MET A 10 22.19 48.80 11.82
CA MET A 10 22.29 47.38 12.13
C MET A 10 22.70 47.14 13.60
N PRO A 11 22.16 46.10 14.26
CA PRO A 11 22.60 45.70 15.60
C PRO A 11 23.95 44.93 15.55
N PRO A 12 24.72 44.88 16.66
CA PRO A 12 26.06 44.31 16.68
C PRO A 12 26.05 42.77 16.60
N ASN A 13 27.05 42.24 15.91
CA ASN A 13 27.35 40.84 15.70
C ASN A 13 27.56 40.07 17.03
N PRO A 14 26.82 38.98 17.32
CA PRO A 14 27.08 38.15 18.49
C PRO A 14 28.30 37.23 18.28
N LYS A 15 29.13 37.19 19.33
CA LYS A 15 30.44 36.55 19.45
C LYS A 15 30.43 35.06 19.09
N SER A 16 31.55 34.61 18.52
CA SER A 16 31.91 33.24 18.18
C SER A 16 31.56 32.22 19.27
N VAL A 17 30.67 31.28 18.94
CA VAL A 17 30.37 30.10 19.77
C VAL A 17 31.49 29.07 19.57
N GLN A 18 32.17 28.70 20.65
CA GLN A 18 33.14 27.59 20.64
C GLN A 18 32.38 26.26 20.51
N LEU A 19 32.79 25.46 19.52
CA LEU A 19 32.23 24.14 19.24
C LEU A 19 32.63 23.15 20.35
N ILE A 20 31.65 22.55 21.01
CA ILE A 20 31.85 21.43 21.93
C ILE A 20 32.16 20.18 21.07
N PRO A 21 33.20 19.38 21.37
CA PRO A 21 33.48 18.15 20.62
C PRO A 21 32.33 17.14 20.76
N VAL A 22 31.87 16.62 19.62
CA VAL A 22 30.87 15.54 19.56
C VAL A 22 31.50 14.26 20.14
N PRO A 23 30.87 13.60 21.12
CA PRO A 23 31.37 12.32 21.61
C PRO A 23 31.27 11.25 20.50
N GLU A 24 32.34 10.49 20.32
CA GLU A 24 32.39 9.36 19.38
C GLU A 24 31.34 8.29 19.76
N PRO A 25 30.61 7.71 18.79
CA PRO A 25 29.63 6.68 19.09
C PRO A 25 30.33 5.38 19.49
N ILE A 26 30.25 5.05 20.79
CA ILE A 26 30.51 3.72 21.32
C ILE A 26 29.28 2.87 21.02
N GLY A 27 29.41 1.97 20.04
CA GLY A 27 28.43 0.93 19.75
C GLY A 27 27.91 1.01 18.31
N PHE A 28 28.36 0.09 17.46
CA PHE A 28 27.71 -0.18 16.19
C PHE A 28 26.51 -1.10 16.45
N ASP A 29 25.35 -0.67 15.95
CA ASP A 29 24.13 -1.48 15.85
C ASP A 29 24.38 -2.59 14.81
N GLU A 30 24.51 -3.84 15.25
CA GLU A 30 24.70 -5.01 14.39
C GLU A 30 23.38 -5.48 13.72
N CYS A 31 22.66 -4.57 13.07
CA CYS A 31 21.63 -4.95 12.11
C CYS A 31 21.96 -4.42 10.69
N GLY A 32 23.02 -4.95 10.09
CA GLY A 32 23.38 -4.70 8.69
C GLY A 32 24.48 -5.61 8.12
N ILE A 33 24.11 -6.37 7.07
CA ILE A 33 24.90 -7.16 6.10
C ILE A 33 26.14 -7.90 6.64
N TYR A 34 26.00 -9.23 6.80
CA TYR A 34 27.12 -10.18 6.85
C TYR A 34 27.99 -10.10 5.59
N ASN A 35 28.95 -9.17 5.55
CA ASN A 35 30.11 -9.18 4.65
C ASN A 35 29.84 -9.61 3.18
N ILE A 36 28.70 -9.19 2.60
CA ILE A 36 28.39 -9.43 1.18
C ILE A 36 29.07 -8.33 0.38
N GLN A 37 30.21 -8.66 -0.23
CA GLN A 37 30.86 -7.75 -1.17
C GLN A 37 29.91 -7.50 -2.36
N LYS A 38 29.68 -6.23 -2.71
CA LYS A 38 28.97 -5.86 -3.94
C LYS A 38 29.71 -6.50 -5.11
N SER A 39 29.05 -7.36 -5.89
CA SER A 39 29.68 -7.90 -7.08
C SER A 39 29.70 -6.81 -8.16
N ASP A 40 30.90 -6.44 -8.61
CA ASP A 40 31.11 -5.45 -9.66
C ASP A 40 30.72 -5.97 -11.07
N ASN A 41 30.09 -7.14 -11.15
CA ASN A 41 29.89 -7.89 -12.39
C ASN A 41 28.41 -8.16 -12.72
N CYS A 42 27.52 -7.22 -12.42
CA CYS A 42 26.15 -7.26 -12.95
C CYS A 42 26.07 -6.44 -14.23
N SER A 43 26.44 -7.05 -15.37
CA SER A 43 26.41 -6.43 -16.69
C SER A 43 24.99 -6.40 -17.31
N ILE A 44 23.93 -6.56 -16.52
CA ILE A 44 22.55 -6.46 -16.99
C ILE A 44 21.86 -5.33 -16.24
N ALA A 45 21.46 -4.29 -16.97
CA ALA A 45 20.56 -3.27 -16.49
C ALA A 45 19.15 -3.85 -16.33
N LEU A 46 18.96 -4.75 -15.37
CA LEU A 46 17.63 -5.18 -14.96
C LEU A 46 16.92 -3.96 -14.35
N SER A 47 15.79 -3.59 -14.94
CA SER A 47 14.92 -2.57 -14.36
C SER A 47 14.47 -3.09 -12.99
N LEU A 48 14.75 -2.32 -11.93
CA LEU A 48 14.34 -2.64 -10.55
C LEU A 48 12.84 -2.89 -10.46
N GLU A 49 12.06 -2.24 -11.33
CA GLU A 49 10.64 -2.50 -11.45
C GLU A 49 10.40 -3.98 -11.75
N LYS A 50 11.09 -4.64 -12.70
CA LYS A 50 10.87 -6.08 -12.98
C LYS A 50 11.03 -6.99 -11.75
N LEU A 51 11.87 -6.59 -10.79
CA LEU A 51 12.15 -7.35 -9.56
C LEU A 51 11.14 -7.13 -8.43
N GLY A 52 10.11 -6.30 -8.62
CA GLY A 52 9.14 -6.02 -7.54
C GLY A 52 9.52 -4.84 -6.68
N ILE A 53 10.63 -4.17 -7.01
CA ILE A 53 11.14 -3.01 -6.30
C ILE A 53 10.47 -1.78 -6.88
N HIS A 54 9.63 -1.14 -6.07
CA HIS A 54 8.95 0.09 -6.44
C HIS A 54 9.72 1.27 -5.85
N LYS A 55 10.35 2.07 -6.70
CA LYS A 55 10.96 3.33 -6.27
C LYS A 55 9.88 4.25 -5.70
N ARG A 56 10.19 4.86 -4.57
CA ARG A 56 9.29 5.80 -3.89
C ARG A 56 9.64 7.19 -4.37
N TYR A 57 8.69 7.83 -5.03
CA TYR A 57 8.75 9.26 -5.33
C TYR A 57 7.89 10.02 -4.33
N SER A 58 8.26 11.26 -4.04
CA SER A 58 7.44 12.15 -3.23
C SER A 58 6.02 12.21 -3.80
N PRO A 59 4.98 12.07 -2.97
CA PRO A 59 3.60 12.20 -3.43
C PRO A 59 3.39 13.55 -4.10
N ALA A 60 2.73 13.56 -5.26
CA ALA A 60 2.40 14.79 -5.98
C ALA A 60 1.54 15.75 -5.13
N HIS A 61 0.68 15.20 -4.27
CA HIS A 61 -0.16 15.95 -3.34
C HIS A 61 -0.03 15.41 -1.91
N PRO A 62 0.96 15.89 -1.13
CA PRO A 62 1.21 15.40 0.23
C PRO A 62 0.05 15.58 1.20
N SER A 63 -0.76 16.62 1.03
CA SER A 63 -1.95 16.89 1.88
C SER A 63 -3.04 15.82 1.78
N TYR A 64 -2.98 14.95 0.75
CA TYR A 64 -3.97 13.90 0.47
C TYR A 64 -3.39 12.49 0.60
N ILE A 65 -2.27 12.34 1.33
CA ILE A 65 -1.63 11.04 1.59
C ILE A 65 -2.54 10.12 2.40
N THR A 66 -3.21 10.65 3.42
CA THR A 66 -4.12 9.86 4.27
C THR A 66 -5.44 9.59 3.55
N LEU A 67 -6.07 8.45 3.83
CA LEU A 67 -7.36 8.11 3.24
C LEU A 67 -8.42 9.12 3.68
N GLU A 68 -8.36 9.51 4.94
CA GLU A 68 -9.25 10.45 5.60
C GLU A 68 -9.25 11.80 4.88
N ALA A 69 -8.07 12.38 4.61
CA ALA A 69 -7.98 13.65 3.88
C ALA A 69 -8.54 13.55 2.46
N ARG A 70 -8.42 12.38 1.80
CA ARG A 70 -9.06 12.15 0.50
C ARG A 70 -10.57 12.10 0.63
N LEU A 71 -11.11 11.38 1.60
CA LEU A 71 -12.56 11.30 1.84
C LEU A 71 -13.16 12.67 2.14
N GLU A 72 -12.51 13.48 2.96
CA GLU A 72 -12.93 14.84 3.30
C GLU A 72 -13.08 15.72 2.05
N SER A 73 -12.21 15.54 1.05
CA SER A 73 -12.32 16.31 -0.21
C SER A 73 -13.66 16.10 -0.95
N PHE A 74 -14.36 14.98 -0.71
CA PHE A 74 -15.62 14.64 -1.37
C PHE A 74 -16.87 15.19 -0.64
N GLU A 75 -16.72 16.07 0.35
CA GLU A 75 -17.87 16.66 1.06
C GLU A 75 -18.89 17.33 0.11
N SER A 76 -18.40 17.95 -0.97
CA SER A 76 -19.21 18.61 -2.00
C SER A 76 -19.40 17.76 -3.28
N TRP A 77 -19.20 16.45 -3.20
CA TRP A 77 -19.34 15.56 -4.36
C TRP A 77 -20.79 15.53 -4.88
N PRO A 78 -21.02 15.71 -6.19
CA PRO A 78 -22.38 15.74 -6.73
C PRO A 78 -23.13 14.41 -6.49
N SER A 79 -24.24 14.46 -5.76
CA SER A 79 -25.05 13.28 -5.42
C SER A 79 -25.67 12.56 -6.64
N ALA A 80 -25.75 13.24 -7.78
CA ALA A 80 -26.18 12.66 -9.05
C ALA A 80 -25.18 11.63 -9.60
N LEU A 81 -23.91 11.72 -9.21
CA LEU A 81 -22.87 10.76 -9.55
C LEU A 81 -22.91 9.62 -8.53
N LYS A 82 -23.34 8.45 -8.98
CA LYS A 82 -23.52 7.29 -8.09
C LYS A 82 -22.22 6.58 -7.69
N LEU A 83 -21.08 7.00 -8.24
CA LEU A 83 -19.78 6.48 -7.84
C LEU A 83 -19.53 6.80 -6.37
N ARG A 84 -19.09 5.79 -5.59
CA ARG A 84 -18.88 5.95 -4.15
C ARG A 84 -17.57 6.68 -3.89
N PRO A 85 -17.57 7.84 -3.19
CA PRO A 85 -16.36 8.57 -2.80
C PRO A 85 -15.30 7.67 -2.13
N GLN A 86 -15.75 6.68 -1.35
CA GLN A 86 -14.89 5.69 -0.73
C GLN A 86 -14.01 4.94 -1.74
N GLU A 87 -14.57 4.52 -2.88
CA GLU A 87 -13.84 3.72 -3.87
C GLU A 87 -12.83 4.56 -4.65
N LEU A 88 -13.18 5.82 -4.94
CA LEU A 88 -12.25 6.80 -5.51
C LEU A 88 -11.10 7.08 -4.55
N ALA A 89 -11.40 7.36 -3.28
CA ALA A 89 -10.40 7.61 -2.24
C ALA A 89 -9.51 6.39 -1.98
N ASP A 90 -10.08 5.18 -1.97
CA ASP A 90 -9.31 3.94 -1.87
C ASP A 90 -8.39 3.73 -3.07
N ALA A 91 -8.81 4.11 -4.29
CA ALA A 91 -7.95 4.11 -5.48
C ALA A 91 -6.92 5.25 -5.51
N GLY A 92 -6.87 6.07 -4.47
CA GLY A 92 -5.87 7.13 -4.29
C GLY A 92 -6.33 8.49 -4.83
N PHE A 93 -7.59 8.63 -5.25
CA PHE A 93 -8.11 9.88 -5.80
C PHE A 93 -8.73 10.78 -4.73
N PHE A 94 -8.51 12.08 -4.84
CA PHE A 94 -9.25 13.11 -4.10
C PHE A 94 -10.01 14.00 -5.08
N TYR A 95 -11.09 14.63 -4.61
CA TYR A 95 -11.93 15.52 -5.40
C TYR A 95 -11.34 16.93 -5.46
N THR A 96 -11.39 17.52 -6.65
CA THR A 96 -10.89 18.88 -6.89
C THR A 96 -11.90 19.99 -6.54
N GLY A 97 -13.15 19.65 -6.22
CA GLY A 97 -14.24 20.62 -6.02
C GLY A 97 -14.93 21.07 -7.31
N LEU A 98 -14.50 20.58 -8.48
CA LEU A 98 -15.01 21.01 -9.79
C LEU A 98 -15.57 19.85 -10.62
N GLY A 99 -16.89 19.83 -10.81
CA GLY A 99 -17.58 18.81 -11.61
C GLY A 99 -17.41 17.43 -10.99
N ASP A 100 -16.83 16.50 -11.72
CA ASP A 100 -16.48 15.15 -11.26
C ASP A 100 -14.97 14.88 -11.31
N LYS A 101 -14.16 15.94 -11.40
CA LYS A 101 -12.72 15.83 -11.60
C LYS A 101 -12.02 15.37 -10.33
N THR A 102 -11.27 14.29 -10.44
CA THR A 102 -10.50 13.72 -9.34
C THR A 102 -9.01 13.61 -9.70
N ILE A 103 -8.14 13.66 -8.69
CA ILE A 103 -6.68 13.62 -8.88
C ILE A 103 -6.07 12.59 -7.93
N CYS A 104 -5.15 11.76 -8.42
CA CYS A 104 -4.41 10.84 -7.57
C CYS A 104 -3.36 11.58 -6.72
N PHE A 105 -3.37 11.36 -5.40
CA PHE A 105 -2.41 12.01 -4.49
C PHE A 105 -0.94 11.66 -4.79
N GLN A 106 -0.69 10.44 -5.30
CA GLN A 106 0.67 9.93 -5.46
C GLN A 106 1.29 10.32 -6.80
N CYS A 107 0.61 10.03 -7.92
CA CYS A 107 1.15 10.29 -9.26
C CYS A 107 0.71 11.64 -9.84
N GLY A 108 -0.30 12.31 -9.25
CA GLY A 108 -0.87 13.55 -9.78
C GLY A 108 -1.75 13.35 -11.02
N GLY A 109 -2.01 12.10 -11.43
CA GLY A 109 -2.89 11.80 -12.56
C GLY A 109 -4.33 12.20 -12.30
N GLY A 110 -4.93 12.98 -13.21
CA GLY A 110 -6.31 13.46 -13.11
C GLY A 110 -7.27 12.71 -14.02
N LEU A 111 -8.46 12.38 -13.52
CA LEU A 111 -9.56 11.73 -14.25
C LEU A 111 -10.85 12.53 -14.08
N LYS A 112 -11.76 12.40 -15.06
CA LYS A 112 -13.05 13.07 -15.12
C LYS A 112 -13.99 12.33 -16.07
N ASP A 113 -15.22 12.80 -16.18
CA ASP A 113 -16.29 12.20 -16.97
C ASP A 113 -16.56 10.74 -16.55
N TRP A 114 -16.55 10.48 -15.24
CA TRP A 114 -16.75 9.17 -14.62
C TRP A 114 -18.14 8.61 -14.92
N ALA A 115 -18.20 7.41 -15.50
CA ALA A 115 -19.42 6.65 -15.65
C ALA A 115 -19.72 5.81 -14.39
N GLU A 116 -20.99 5.51 -14.16
CA GLU A 116 -21.45 4.66 -13.03
C GLU A 116 -20.82 3.25 -13.05
N THR A 117 -20.42 2.77 -14.23
CA THR A 117 -19.79 1.46 -14.43
C THR A 117 -18.27 1.48 -14.29
N ASP A 118 -17.66 2.66 -14.14
CA ASP A 118 -16.21 2.78 -14.10
C ASP A 118 -15.67 2.29 -12.75
N GLU A 119 -14.63 1.47 -12.82
CA GLU A 119 -13.94 0.95 -11.65
C GLU A 119 -12.68 1.79 -11.38
N PRO A 120 -12.60 2.58 -10.30
CA PRO A 120 -11.52 3.56 -10.09
C PRO A 120 -10.11 2.97 -10.19
N TRP A 121 -9.91 1.75 -9.70
CA TRP A 121 -8.63 1.06 -9.80
C TRP A 121 -8.27 0.64 -11.22
N ARG A 122 -9.26 0.24 -12.03
CA ARG A 122 -9.04 -0.11 -13.44
C ARG A 122 -8.71 1.14 -14.24
N GLU A 123 -9.46 2.23 -14.05
CA GLU A 123 -9.17 3.51 -14.71
C GLU A 123 -7.79 4.05 -14.32
N HIS A 124 -7.42 3.96 -13.04
CA HIS A 124 -6.08 4.31 -12.58
C HIS A 124 -4.99 3.49 -13.30
N ALA A 125 -5.19 2.17 -13.43
CA ALA A 125 -4.24 1.31 -14.16
C ALA A 125 -4.20 1.57 -15.66
N LEU A 126 -5.34 1.88 -16.27
CA LEU A 126 -5.45 2.15 -17.69
C LEU A 126 -4.68 3.41 -18.08
N TYR A 127 -4.85 4.51 -17.34
CA TYR A 127 -4.26 5.82 -17.69
C TYR A 127 -2.91 6.08 -17.01
N PHE A 128 -2.68 5.56 -15.81
CA PHE A 128 -1.49 5.86 -14.99
C PHE A 128 -0.83 4.60 -14.42
N SER A 129 -0.60 3.61 -15.30
CA SER A 129 -0.02 2.28 -14.99
C SER A 129 1.30 2.27 -14.20
N ASN A 130 2.08 3.36 -14.21
CA ASN A 130 3.34 3.49 -13.48
C ASN A 130 3.21 4.17 -12.11
N CYS A 131 1.99 4.46 -11.65
CA CYS A 131 1.78 5.09 -10.35
C CYS A 131 2.31 4.19 -9.21
N GLY A 132 3.19 4.74 -8.36
CA GLY A 132 3.78 4.00 -7.25
C GLY A 132 2.74 3.46 -6.26
N TYR A 133 1.67 4.22 -5.99
CA TYR A 133 0.58 3.80 -5.11
C TYR A 133 -0.23 2.65 -5.71
N LEU A 134 -0.56 2.76 -7.01
CA LEU A 134 -1.22 1.71 -7.76
C LEU A 134 -0.41 0.41 -7.74
N LEU A 135 0.87 0.49 -8.09
CA LEU A 135 1.75 -0.67 -8.17
C LEU A 135 1.98 -1.31 -6.80
N GLN A 136 2.12 -0.51 -5.75
CA GLN A 136 2.22 -1.01 -4.37
C GLN A 136 0.92 -1.71 -3.93
N THR A 137 -0.23 -1.11 -4.25
CA THR A 137 -1.54 -1.57 -3.74
C THR A 137 -2.12 -2.74 -4.53
N LYS A 138 -2.08 -2.68 -5.86
CA LYS A 138 -2.66 -3.68 -6.76
C LYS A 138 -1.65 -4.62 -7.39
N GLY A 139 -0.37 -4.24 -7.43
CA GLY A 139 0.67 -5.05 -8.06
C GLY A 139 0.68 -4.92 -9.58
N ARG A 140 1.78 -5.40 -10.18
CA ARG A 140 1.97 -5.34 -11.65
C ARG A 140 1.10 -6.32 -12.42
N GLU A 141 0.73 -7.44 -11.81
CA GLU A 141 -0.13 -8.43 -12.46
C GLU A 141 -1.51 -7.84 -12.78
N PHE A 142 -2.11 -7.14 -11.81
CA PHE A 142 -3.34 -6.39 -12.00
C PHE A 142 -3.21 -5.35 -13.13
N VAL A 143 -2.13 -4.56 -13.12
CA VAL A 143 -1.91 -3.54 -14.15
C VAL A 143 -1.72 -4.19 -15.54
N ALA A 144 -1.00 -5.31 -15.63
CA ALA A 144 -0.82 -6.03 -16.88
C ALA A 144 -2.15 -6.61 -17.40
N GLU A 145 -2.97 -7.19 -16.52
CA GLU A 145 -4.32 -7.68 -16.84
C GLU A 145 -5.18 -6.56 -17.42
N VAL A 146 -5.27 -5.41 -16.75
CA VAL A 146 -6.07 -4.26 -17.21
C VAL A 146 -5.61 -3.77 -18.59
N LEU A 147 -4.30 -3.76 -18.85
CA LEU A 147 -3.74 -3.33 -20.12
C LEU A 147 -3.78 -4.41 -21.22
N GLY A 148 -4.30 -5.61 -20.95
CA GLY A 148 -4.27 -6.73 -21.88
C GLY A 148 -2.84 -7.22 -22.20
N LYS A 149 -1.88 -6.94 -21.33
CA LYS A 149 -0.48 -7.35 -21.48
C LYS A 149 -0.22 -8.62 -20.69
N ARG A 150 0.72 -9.44 -21.16
CA ARG A 150 1.24 -10.54 -20.33
C ARG A 150 2.03 -9.95 -19.16
N PRO A 151 1.91 -10.51 -17.94
CA PRO A 151 2.70 -10.05 -16.80
C PRO A 151 4.20 -10.17 -17.14
N ALA A 152 4.97 -9.16 -16.74
CA ALA A 152 6.40 -9.13 -16.98
C ALA A 152 7.10 -10.18 -16.11
N THR A 153 7.29 -11.38 -16.66
CA THR A 153 8.11 -12.43 -16.04
C THR A 153 9.56 -12.22 -16.47
N LEU A 154 10.50 -12.42 -15.54
CA LEU A 154 11.92 -12.47 -15.88
C LEU A 154 12.16 -13.61 -16.88
N THR A 155 12.97 -13.35 -17.91
CA THR A 155 13.37 -14.44 -18.81
C THR A 155 14.30 -15.42 -18.06
N PRO A 156 14.42 -16.68 -18.51
CA PRO A 156 15.36 -17.62 -17.90
C PRO A 156 16.81 -17.09 -17.82
N GLU A 157 17.21 -16.28 -18.80
CA GLU A 157 18.52 -15.60 -18.83
C GLU A 157 18.61 -14.50 -17.77
N GLU A 158 17.55 -13.68 -17.62
CA GLU A 158 17.46 -12.67 -16.56
C GLU A 158 17.49 -13.33 -15.17
N ILE A 159 16.79 -14.45 -14.97
CA ILE A 159 16.81 -15.23 -13.73
C ILE A 159 18.21 -15.78 -13.45
N LYS A 160 18.87 -16.36 -14.46
CA LYS A 160 20.23 -16.89 -14.33
C LYS A 160 21.26 -15.80 -14.02
N ALA A 161 21.01 -14.57 -14.46
CA ALA A 161 21.85 -13.41 -14.17
C ALA A 161 21.61 -12.83 -12.77
N LEU A 162 20.49 -13.13 -12.11
CA LEU A 162 20.34 -12.84 -10.69
C LEU A 162 21.34 -13.70 -9.93
N ALA A 163 22.38 -13.08 -9.35
CA ALA A 163 23.38 -13.75 -8.53
C ALA A 163 22.80 -14.17 -7.16
N ILE A 164 21.70 -14.94 -7.16
CA ILE A 164 21.08 -15.49 -5.96
C ILE A 164 22.03 -16.57 -5.43
N PRO A 165 22.54 -16.45 -4.20
CA PRO A 165 23.36 -17.49 -3.59
C PRO A 165 22.59 -18.82 -3.59
N LYS A 166 23.25 -19.90 -4.03
CA LYS A 166 22.63 -21.23 -4.21
C LYS A 166 22.01 -21.80 -2.91
N ASP A 167 22.40 -21.26 -1.75
CA ASP A 167 21.90 -21.69 -0.43
C ASP A 167 20.45 -21.24 -0.15
N PHE A 168 19.85 -20.35 -0.96
CA PHE A 168 18.47 -19.86 -0.78
C PHE A 168 17.47 -20.37 -1.84
N SER A 169 17.84 -21.37 -2.65
CA SER A 169 17.04 -21.84 -3.79
C SER A 169 15.72 -22.55 -3.43
N ASN A 170 15.38 -22.70 -2.14
CA ASN A 170 14.20 -23.47 -1.70
C ASN A 170 12.89 -22.67 -1.65
N VAL A 171 12.90 -21.36 -1.92
CA VAL A 171 11.69 -20.52 -1.75
C VAL A 171 10.65 -20.67 -2.88
N VAL A 172 11.03 -21.21 -4.05
CA VAL A 172 10.11 -21.28 -5.23
C VAL A 172 9.31 -22.59 -5.30
N LYS A 173 9.55 -23.57 -4.41
CA LYS A 173 8.86 -24.86 -4.46
C LYS A 173 7.69 -24.93 -3.46
N GLN A 174 6.61 -24.19 -3.70
CA GLN A 174 5.25 -24.66 -3.39
C GLN A 174 4.19 -23.64 -3.87
N CYS A 175 3.67 -23.89 -5.06
CA CYS A 175 2.28 -23.56 -5.38
C CYS A 175 1.65 -24.86 -5.90
N PRO A 176 0.72 -25.50 -5.17
CA PRO A 176 -0.06 -26.59 -5.72
C PRO A 176 -0.96 -26.06 -6.83
N GLN A 177 -0.90 -26.73 -7.99
CA GLN A 177 -1.80 -26.48 -9.10
C GLN A 177 -3.22 -26.87 -8.70
N SER A 178 -4.15 -25.92 -8.76
CA SER A 178 -5.58 -26.20 -8.65
C SER A 178 -6.04 -26.95 -9.89
N ALA A 179 -5.94 -28.28 -9.86
CA ALA A 179 -6.66 -29.13 -10.79
C ALA A 179 -8.10 -29.29 -10.28
N SER A 180 -9.04 -28.78 -11.06
CA SER A 180 -10.46 -29.03 -10.95
C SER A 180 -10.76 -30.53 -11.08
N SER A 181 -11.53 -31.10 -10.15
CA SER A 181 -12.34 -32.30 -10.39
C SER A 181 -13.47 -32.37 -9.37
N SER A 182 -14.68 -32.19 -9.86
CA SER A 182 -15.97 -32.48 -9.23
C SER A 182 -16.19 -33.98 -9.04
N THR A 183 -16.72 -34.41 -7.89
CA THR A 183 -17.72 -35.48 -7.79
C THR A 183 -18.50 -35.36 -6.48
N SER A 184 -19.82 -35.43 -6.60
CA SER A 184 -20.86 -35.58 -5.59
C SER A 184 -20.76 -36.90 -4.82
N GLU A 185 -21.18 -36.93 -3.55
CA GLU A 185 -22.37 -37.69 -3.09
C GLU A 185 -22.63 -37.54 -1.59
N GLU A 186 -23.91 -37.65 -1.26
CA GLU A 186 -24.59 -37.44 0.02
C GLU A 186 -24.41 -38.59 1.02
N VAL A 187 -24.64 -38.33 2.31
CA VAL A 187 -25.45 -39.12 3.30
C VAL A 187 -25.40 -38.38 4.65
N SER A 188 -26.49 -37.72 5.08
CA SER A 188 -27.60 -38.18 5.94
C SER A 188 -27.25 -38.54 7.40
N SER A 189 -27.83 -37.72 8.31
CA SER A 189 -28.35 -38.00 9.67
C SER A 189 -27.39 -38.57 10.73
N LEU A 190 -27.35 -38.10 11.98
CA LEU A 190 -28.41 -38.15 13.00
C LEU A 190 -28.06 -37.22 14.19
N GLU A 191 -29.10 -36.84 14.93
CA GLU A 191 -29.15 -35.85 16.00
C GLU A 191 -28.58 -36.27 17.36
N ALA A 192 -28.28 -35.28 18.21
CA ALA A 192 -28.42 -35.38 19.65
C ALA A 192 -28.97 -34.07 20.23
N ASN A 193 -30.27 -34.13 20.55
CA ASN A 193 -31.04 -33.22 21.38
C ASN A 193 -30.51 -33.17 22.83
N CYS A 194 -30.60 -32.00 23.49
CA CYS A 194 -30.99 -31.94 24.90
C CYS A 194 -31.53 -30.53 25.28
N SER A 195 -32.85 -30.43 25.22
CA SER A 195 -33.77 -29.95 26.27
C SER A 195 -33.78 -28.48 26.73
N SER A 196 -34.92 -27.87 26.43
CA SER A 196 -35.50 -26.59 26.81
C SER A 196 -35.79 -26.38 28.31
N VAL A 197 -35.96 -25.11 28.71
CA VAL A 197 -37.18 -24.63 29.38
C VAL A 197 -37.53 -23.21 28.91
N GLU A 198 -38.83 -23.04 28.64
CA GLU A 198 -39.58 -21.91 28.08
C GLU A 198 -39.98 -20.91 29.21
N GLU A 199 -40.69 -19.78 29.09
CA GLU A 199 -41.69 -19.15 28.19
C GLU A 199 -41.55 -17.60 28.43
N ASN A 200 -42.07 -16.61 27.68
CA ASN A 200 -43.42 -16.35 27.13
C ASN A 200 -43.33 -14.96 26.40
N GLU A 201 -43.48 -14.85 25.06
CA GLU A 201 -44.65 -14.36 24.27
C GLU A 201 -44.90 -12.82 24.34
N SER A 202 -45.16 -12.03 23.28
CA SER A 202 -46.10 -12.14 22.13
C SER A 202 -45.66 -11.24 20.93
N SER A 203 -45.61 -11.71 19.67
CA SER A 203 -46.63 -11.69 18.55
C SER A 203 -46.80 -10.30 17.87
N LEU A 204 -46.68 -10.03 16.56
CA LEU A 204 -47.02 -10.74 15.29
C LEU A 204 -46.28 -10.18 14.03
N THR A 205 -45.76 -11.10 13.18
CA THR A 205 -45.78 -11.25 11.67
C THR A 205 -45.58 -10.05 10.70
N THR A 206 -44.97 -10.05 9.49
CA THR A 206 -44.18 -10.89 8.51
C THR A 206 -43.91 -9.95 7.27
N PRO A 207 -43.24 -10.30 6.13
CA PRO A 207 -42.08 -11.15 5.83
C PRO A 207 -40.92 -10.42 5.09
N SER A 208 -39.78 -11.13 4.97
CA SER A 208 -38.47 -10.75 4.41
C SER A 208 -38.37 -10.36 2.92
N ILE A 209 -37.42 -9.46 2.62
CA ILE A 209 -36.41 -9.67 1.57
C ILE A 209 -35.05 -9.30 2.19
N ALA A 210 -34.27 -10.32 2.57
CA ALA A 210 -32.94 -10.15 3.14
C ALA A 210 -31.92 -9.94 2.01
N VAL A 211 -31.38 -8.73 1.95
CA VAL A 211 -30.13 -8.41 1.23
C VAL A 211 -28.98 -9.05 2.03
N PRO A 212 -28.00 -9.72 1.41
CA PRO A 212 -26.87 -10.27 2.13
C PRO A 212 -26.01 -9.12 2.67
N SER A 213 -26.19 -8.84 3.96
CA SER A 213 -25.29 -8.05 4.78
C SER A 213 -23.92 -8.73 4.75
N LYS A 214 -22.91 -8.05 4.20
CA LYS A 214 -21.50 -8.40 4.44
C LYS A 214 -21.25 -8.25 5.93
N SER A 215 -21.46 -9.33 6.69
CA SER A 215 -20.91 -9.45 8.03
C SER A 215 -19.40 -9.34 7.88
N SER A 216 -18.84 -8.30 8.47
CA SER A 216 -17.41 -8.15 8.65
C SER A 216 -16.92 -9.33 9.51
N VAL A 217 -16.50 -10.41 8.85
CA VAL A 217 -15.67 -11.42 9.48
C VAL A 217 -14.35 -10.71 9.78
N THR A 218 -14.20 -10.18 10.99
CA THR A 218 -12.91 -9.75 11.52
C THR A 218 -12.08 -11.02 11.67
N LYS A 219 -11.41 -11.44 10.59
CA LYS A 219 -10.32 -12.39 10.70
C LYS A 219 -9.32 -11.75 11.66
N GLN A 220 -9.21 -12.28 12.87
CA GLN A 220 -8.20 -11.84 13.82
C GLN A 220 -6.85 -12.07 13.16
N VAL A 221 -6.16 -10.98 12.84
CA VAL A 221 -4.79 -11.03 12.35
C VAL A 221 -3.91 -11.37 13.54
N ASP A 222 -3.05 -12.38 13.40
CA ASP A 222 -2.04 -12.69 14.40
C ASP A 222 -1.23 -11.41 14.70
N ASP A 223 -1.09 -11.03 15.97
CA ASP A 223 -0.37 -9.81 16.34
C ASP A 223 1.06 -9.82 15.78
N ALA A 224 1.75 -10.97 15.71
CA ALA A 224 3.07 -11.06 15.09
C ALA A 224 3.08 -10.67 13.61
N ARG A 225 1.95 -10.87 12.90
CA ARG A 225 1.75 -10.53 11.49
C ARG A 225 1.00 -9.22 11.29
N ALA A 226 0.50 -8.58 12.35
CA ALA A 226 -0.26 -7.35 12.24
C ALA A 226 0.64 -6.14 11.92
N CYS A 227 0.15 -5.28 11.03
CA CYS A 227 0.75 -3.98 10.73
C CYS A 227 0.90 -3.16 11.99
N LYS A 228 2.12 -2.72 12.32
CA LYS A 228 2.41 -2.00 13.56
C LYS A 228 1.99 -0.53 13.55
N ILE A 229 1.25 -0.11 12.52
CA ILE A 229 0.75 1.25 12.35
C ILE A 229 -0.76 1.27 12.51
N CYS A 230 -1.49 0.46 11.73
CA CYS A 230 -2.95 0.41 11.81
C CYS A 230 -3.49 -0.75 12.67
N LEU A 231 -2.67 -1.77 12.98
CA LEU A 231 -3.05 -2.98 13.71
C LEU A 231 -4.26 -3.74 13.11
N THR A 232 -4.66 -3.39 11.89
CA THR A 232 -5.91 -3.86 11.26
C THR A 232 -5.64 -4.82 10.10
N GLU A 233 -4.52 -4.61 9.40
CA GLU A 233 -4.11 -5.41 8.25
C GLU A 233 -2.79 -6.11 8.51
N GLU A 234 -2.48 -7.17 7.76
CA GLU A 234 -1.19 -7.84 7.87
C GLU A 234 -0.04 -6.97 7.34
N ILE A 235 1.15 -7.13 7.92
CA ILE A 235 2.39 -6.62 7.34
C ILE A 235 2.59 -7.20 5.94
N GLY A 236 3.06 -6.38 5.01
CA GLY A 236 3.21 -6.79 3.62
C GLY A 236 4.17 -5.94 2.80
N VAL A 237 4.93 -5.04 3.43
CA VAL A 237 5.88 -4.16 2.72
C VAL A 237 7.22 -4.10 3.44
N VAL A 238 8.27 -4.40 2.69
CA VAL A 238 9.68 -4.22 3.09
C VAL A 238 10.15 -2.83 2.64
N PHE A 239 10.78 -2.09 3.54
CA PHE A 239 11.40 -0.79 3.25
C PHE A 239 12.87 -0.94 2.83
N LEU A 240 13.28 -0.27 1.77
CA LEU A 240 14.67 -0.24 1.30
C LEU A 240 15.29 1.14 1.54
N PRO A 241 16.56 1.20 1.99
CA PRO A 241 17.50 0.08 2.08
C PRO A 241 17.44 -0.75 3.38
N CYS A 242 16.73 -0.30 4.42
CA CYS A 242 16.86 -0.87 5.77
C CYS A 242 16.32 -2.31 5.97
N GLY A 243 15.52 -2.84 5.04
CA GLY A 243 14.99 -4.21 5.08
C GLY A 243 13.85 -4.46 6.07
N HIS A 244 13.38 -3.45 6.82
CA HIS A 244 12.34 -3.65 7.83
C HIS A 244 10.96 -3.93 7.21
N LEU A 245 10.27 -4.97 7.73
CA LEU A 245 8.91 -5.36 7.41
C LEU A 245 7.99 -5.04 8.60
N VAL A 246 7.37 -3.86 8.59
CA VAL A 246 6.63 -3.33 9.77
C VAL A 246 5.22 -2.85 9.45
N SER A 247 4.87 -2.70 8.17
CA SER A 247 3.63 -2.07 7.75
C SER A 247 2.86 -2.87 6.71
N CYS A 248 1.55 -2.72 6.69
CA CYS A 248 0.70 -3.16 5.59
C CYS A 248 0.90 -2.26 4.37
N VAL A 249 0.34 -2.69 3.25
CA VAL A 249 0.42 -1.99 1.96
C VAL A 249 -0.14 -0.57 2.03
N ARG A 250 -1.22 -0.34 2.78
CA ARG A 250 -1.83 1.00 2.91
C ARG A 250 -0.98 1.94 3.75
N CYS A 251 -0.56 1.50 4.94
CA CYS A 251 0.25 2.34 5.82
C CYS A 251 1.61 2.63 5.22
N ALA A 252 2.20 1.67 4.51
CA ALA A 252 3.45 1.87 3.79
C ALA A 252 3.36 3.04 2.79
N ALA A 253 2.20 3.27 2.15
CA ALA A 253 2.03 4.35 1.19
C ALA A 253 2.37 5.72 1.79
N SER A 254 2.04 5.93 3.07
CA SER A 254 2.17 7.20 3.78
C SER A 254 3.52 7.43 4.46
N LEU A 255 4.42 6.44 4.49
CA LEU A 255 5.69 6.53 5.22
C LEU A 255 6.89 6.93 4.35
N THR A 256 7.48 8.08 4.62
CA THR A 256 8.74 8.52 3.97
C THR A 256 9.99 8.01 4.69
N THR A 257 9.86 7.59 5.95
CA THR A 257 10.94 7.02 6.79
C THR A 257 10.46 5.74 7.45
N CYS A 258 11.38 4.79 7.69
CA CYS A 258 11.06 3.55 8.37
C CYS A 258 10.64 3.80 9.83
N ALA A 259 9.54 3.20 10.28
CA ALA A 259 9.06 3.35 11.66
C ALA A 259 9.98 2.71 12.71
N VAL A 260 10.87 1.80 12.30
CA VAL A 260 11.81 1.10 13.19
C VAL A 260 13.12 1.87 13.31
N CYS A 261 13.88 2.00 12.20
CA CYS A 261 15.22 2.59 12.21
C CYS A 261 15.27 4.07 11.78
N ARG A 262 14.13 4.67 11.40
CA ARG A 262 14.02 6.06 10.90
C ARG A 262 14.79 6.34 9.61
N GLU A 263 15.39 5.33 8.99
CA GLU A 263 16.06 5.50 7.71
C GLU A 263 15.06 5.92 6.61
N PRO A 264 15.43 6.85 5.71
CA PRO A 264 14.58 7.24 4.58
C PRO A 264 14.22 6.04 3.69
N VAL A 265 12.94 5.91 3.36
CA VAL A 265 12.44 4.85 2.49
C VAL A 265 12.64 5.26 1.04
N VAL A 266 13.65 4.70 0.38
CA VAL A 266 13.98 4.97 -1.04
C VAL A 266 13.15 4.11 -1.98
N ALA A 267 12.84 2.87 -1.57
CA ALA A 267 12.02 1.95 -2.33
C ALA A 267 11.27 0.98 -1.42
N THR A 268 10.24 0.35 -1.97
CA THR A 268 9.40 -0.63 -1.26
C THR A 268 9.28 -1.91 -2.07
N VAL A 269 9.29 -3.05 -1.38
CA VAL A 269 8.99 -4.36 -1.96
C VAL A 269 7.76 -4.92 -1.28
N ARG A 270 6.79 -5.42 -2.05
CA ARG A 270 5.63 -6.10 -1.50
C ARG A 270 6.03 -7.53 -1.12
N ALA A 271 5.78 -7.90 0.13
CA ALA A 271 6.02 -9.24 0.67
C ALA A 271 4.69 -10.00 0.77
N TYR A 272 4.76 -11.31 0.55
CA TYR A 272 3.64 -12.24 0.70
C TYR A 272 4.06 -13.29 1.74
N LEU A 273 3.36 -13.31 2.87
CA LEU A 273 3.67 -14.20 3.99
C LEU A 273 2.77 -15.43 3.91
N SER A 274 3.38 -16.61 3.74
CA SER A 274 2.71 -17.92 3.76
C SER A 274 2.60 -18.46 5.18
#